data_AF-A0A5P2CID0-F1
#
_entry.id   AF-A0A5P2CID0-F1
#
_cell.length_a   1.000
_cell.length_b   1.000
_cell.length_c   1.000
_cell.angle_alpha   90.00
_cell.angle_beta   90.00
_cell.angle_gamma   90.00
#
_symmetry.space_group_name_H-M   'P 1'
#
loop_
_entity.id
_entity.type
_entity.pdbx_description
1 polymer ?
#
loop_
_entity_poly.entity_id
_entity_poly.type
_entity_poly.pdbx_seq_one_letter_code
_entity_poly.pdbx_strand_id
1 'polypeptide(L)'
;MRHFGHIAPEVRHRLFHREPCAFTADSPPHLLAPALGATLYSPATRPRLAEDILKQAARGVVSMVVCLEDSIDDGEVAGAEENLVRQFADLAERGVEPPLLFIRVRAAEQIPDLVRRLGPSVRLLSGFVLPKFTEERGVPFLEALVAAEAELPAGSGGPDGSDGPARRLFAMPVLESPELLHLESRAETLSGIARTVDKYRDRILALRLGVTDFCSAYGLRRPPDMTAYDVQIVASVIADVVNVLGRADGTGFTVTGPVWEYFRVQERMFKPQLRRSPFLESRADALRQALIEHDMDGLLREIELDRANGLLGKTCIHPSHVLPVHALSVVSHEEFSDAEDILRPERDGGGVLRSSYTNKMNEVKPHRAWAERTLRRAEVFGVARQDVGFVELLAAGLPG
;
A
#
# COMPACT_ATOMS: atom_id res chain seq x y z
N MET A 1 -10.68 -6.00 -10.22
CA MET A 1 -10.87 -5.87 -8.74
C MET A 1 -11.36 -4.47 -8.31
N ARG A 2 -11.71 -4.28 -7.01
CA ARG A 2 -12.21 -3.02 -6.41
C ARG A 2 -12.04 -3.02 -4.88
N HIS A 3 -11.64 -1.91 -4.26
CA HIS A 3 -11.66 -1.77 -2.78
C HIS A 3 -13.08 -1.91 -2.22
N PHE A 4 -13.24 -2.59 -1.08
CA PHE A 4 -14.55 -2.97 -0.54
C PHE A 4 -15.40 -3.85 -1.47
N GLY A 5 -14.84 -4.41 -2.55
CA GLY A 5 -15.57 -5.25 -3.50
C GLY A 5 -16.16 -6.54 -2.89
N HIS A 6 -15.59 -7.00 -1.77
CA HIS A 6 -16.08 -8.13 -0.97
C HIS A 6 -17.38 -7.83 -0.20
N ILE A 7 -17.72 -6.55 0.01
CA ILE A 7 -18.96 -6.11 0.65
C ILE A 7 -20.09 -6.14 -0.39
N ALA A 8 -21.28 -6.61 0.02
CA ALA A 8 -22.46 -6.67 -0.84
C ALA A 8 -22.81 -5.29 -1.46
N PRO A 9 -23.24 -5.21 -2.73
CA PRO A 9 -23.54 -3.96 -3.42
C PRO A 9 -24.52 -3.05 -2.65
N GLU A 10 -25.54 -3.62 -2.02
CA GLU A 10 -26.57 -2.88 -1.27
C GLU A 10 -26.00 -2.23 0.01
N VAL A 11 -24.98 -2.84 0.60
CA VAL A 11 -24.25 -2.26 1.73
C VAL A 11 -23.33 -1.15 1.22
N ARG A 12 -22.58 -1.38 0.12
CA ARG A 12 -21.71 -0.34 -0.47
C ARG A 12 -22.49 0.91 -0.87
N HIS A 13 -23.66 0.75 -1.49
CA HIS A 13 -24.50 1.89 -1.90
C HIS A 13 -24.95 2.76 -0.71
N ARG A 14 -25.10 2.16 0.47
CA ARG A 14 -25.40 2.87 1.72
C ARG A 14 -24.19 3.55 2.32
N LEU A 15 -22.98 3.00 2.13
CA LEU A 15 -21.76 3.56 2.70
C LEU A 15 -21.19 4.72 1.86
N PHE A 16 -21.26 4.62 0.54
CA PHE A 16 -20.54 5.51 -0.35
C PHE A 16 -21.46 6.51 -1.08
N HIS A 17 -21.06 7.79 -1.04
CA HIS A 17 -21.56 8.81 -1.96
C HIS A 17 -21.03 8.57 -3.37
N ARG A 18 -19.74 8.17 -3.49
CA ARG A 18 -19.14 7.65 -4.72
C ARG A 18 -18.40 6.36 -4.42
N GLU A 19 -18.78 5.28 -5.07
CA GLU A 19 -18.11 3.99 -4.86
C GLU A 19 -16.65 4.01 -5.36
N PRO A 20 -15.75 3.23 -4.72
CA PRO A 20 -14.41 2.96 -5.23
C PRO A 20 -14.45 2.54 -6.71
N CYS A 21 -13.52 3.00 -7.55
CA CYS A 21 -13.45 2.56 -8.94
C CYS A 21 -13.03 1.08 -9.07
N ALA A 22 -13.29 0.48 -10.23
CA ALA A 22 -12.72 -0.82 -10.57
C ALA A 22 -11.35 -0.62 -11.24
N PHE A 23 -10.43 -1.53 -10.99
CA PHE A 23 -9.09 -1.55 -11.59
C PHE A 23 -8.61 -2.98 -11.83
N THR A 24 -7.60 -3.13 -12.68
CA THR A 24 -6.93 -4.39 -13.06
C THR A 24 -5.42 -4.18 -13.03
N ALA A 25 -4.63 -5.25 -13.17
CA ALA A 25 -3.16 -5.14 -13.25
C ALA A 25 -2.67 -4.25 -14.41
N ASP A 26 -3.50 -4.05 -15.45
CA ASP A 26 -3.19 -3.22 -16.62
C ASP A 26 -3.59 -1.75 -16.45
N SER A 27 -4.20 -1.40 -15.31
CA SER A 27 -4.57 -0.03 -15.00
C SER A 27 -3.33 0.89 -14.95
N PRO A 28 -3.50 2.20 -15.20
CA PRO A 28 -2.37 3.12 -15.24
C PRO A 28 -1.69 3.25 -13.86
N PRO A 29 -0.37 3.51 -13.79
CA PRO A 29 0.37 3.56 -12.52
C PRO A 29 -0.18 4.55 -11.50
N HIS A 30 -0.71 5.69 -11.95
CA HIS A 30 -1.31 6.70 -11.06
C HIS A 30 -2.55 6.19 -10.32
N LEU A 31 -3.23 5.18 -10.87
CA LEU A 31 -4.36 4.50 -10.24
C LEU A 31 -3.87 3.33 -9.38
N LEU A 32 -2.95 2.52 -9.92
CA LEU A 32 -2.42 1.33 -9.23
C LEU A 32 -1.65 1.66 -7.95
N ALA A 33 -0.85 2.73 -7.95
CA ALA A 33 0.00 3.04 -6.80
C ALA A 33 -0.82 3.37 -5.53
N PRO A 34 -1.85 4.24 -5.58
CA PRO A 34 -2.82 4.37 -4.49
C PRO A 34 -3.58 3.07 -4.20
N ALA A 35 -3.96 2.31 -5.24
CA ALA A 35 -4.78 1.10 -5.12
C ALA A 35 -4.07 -0.08 -4.46
N LEU A 36 -2.76 0.01 -4.22
CA LEU A 36 -2.07 -0.95 -3.36
C LEU A 36 -2.73 -1.04 -1.98
N GLY A 37 -3.17 0.10 -1.42
CA GLY A 37 -3.82 0.16 -0.11
C GLY A 37 -3.04 -0.59 0.97
N ALA A 38 -3.69 -1.57 1.61
CA ALA A 38 -3.02 -2.53 2.47
C ALA A 38 -2.37 -3.64 1.63
N THR A 39 -1.03 -3.64 1.54
CA THR A 39 -0.33 -4.76 0.89
C THR A 39 0.01 -5.82 1.91
N LEU A 40 -0.65 -6.97 1.80
CA LEU A 40 -0.47 -8.10 2.74
C LEU A 40 0.73 -8.97 2.34
N TYR A 41 1.65 -9.17 3.28
CA TYR A 41 2.82 -10.04 3.09
C TYR A 41 2.49 -11.48 3.50
N SER A 42 3.01 -12.43 2.74
CA SER A 42 2.87 -13.86 3.02
C SER A 42 4.15 -14.61 2.65
N PRO A 43 4.65 -15.51 3.49
CA PRO A 43 5.83 -16.30 3.15
C PRO A 43 5.54 -17.25 1.98
N ALA A 44 6.51 -17.39 1.09
CA ALA A 44 6.42 -18.30 -0.06
C ALA A 44 6.38 -19.78 0.33
N THR A 45 6.67 -20.14 1.59
CA THR A 45 6.64 -21.52 2.11
C THR A 45 5.24 -22.06 2.41
N ARG A 46 4.18 -21.22 2.32
CA ARG A 46 2.81 -21.66 2.64
C ARG A 46 2.36 -22.80 1.72
N PRO A 47 1.99 -23.98 2.26
CA PRO A 47 1.67 -25.15 1.45
C PRO A 47 0.36 -25.01 0.65
N ARG A 48 -0.51 -24.07 1.03
CA ARG A 48 -1.79 -23.76 0.36
C ARG A 48 -1.87 -22.29 -0.04
N LEU A 49 -0.75 -21.75 -0.52
CA LEU A 49 -0.62 -20.34 -0.86
C LEU A 49 -1.70 -19.87 -1.85
N ALA A 50 -2.03 -20.65 -2.88
CA ALA A 50 -3.07 -20.29 -3.85
C ALA A 50 -4.45 -20.14 -3.18
N GLU A 51 -4.84 -21.08 -2.31
CA GLU A 51 -6.07 -20.99 -1.53
C GLU A 51 -6.06 -19.80 -0.58
N ASP A 52 -4.93 -19.56 0.08
CA ASP A 52 -4.77 -18.44 1.00
C ASP A 52 -4.90 -17.10 0.27
N ILE A 53 -4.29 -16.94 -0.91
CA ILE A 53 -4.43 -15.74 -1.77
C ILE A 53 -5.91 -15.48 -2.09
N LEU A 54 -6.62 -16.48 -2.59
CA LEU A 54 -8.04 -16.34 -2.95
C LEU A 54 -8.91 -16.04 -1.72
N LYS A 55 -8.62 -16.70 -0.59
CA LYS A 55 -9.30 -16.44 0.68
C LYS A 55 -9.09 -15.00 1.15
N GLN A 56 -7.88 -14.46 1.03
CA GLN A 56 -7.62 -13.07 1.42
C GLN A 56 -8.26 -12.07 0.45
N ALA A 57 -8.26 -12.36 -0.85
CA ALA A 57 -8.97 -11.54 -1.83
C ALA A 57 -10.48 -11.49 -1.59
N ALA A 58 -11.09 -12.63 -1.27
CA ALA A 58 -12.49 -12.70 -0.84
C ALA A 58 -12.79 -11.91 0.44
N ARG A 59 -11.76 -11.57 1.23
CA ARG A 59 -11.84 -10.73 2.44
C ARG A 59 -11.39 -9.29 2.20
N GLY A 60 -11.26 -8.88 0.93
CA GLY A 60 -10.99 -7.50 0.56
C GLY A 60 -9.53 -7.13 0.41
N VAL A 61 -8.60 -8.08 0.44
CA VAL A 61 -7.21 -7.82 0.05
C VAL A 61 -7.14 -7.59 -1.45
N VAL A 62 -6.52 -6.49 -1.87
CA VAL A 62 -6.35 -6.15 -3.30
C VAL A 62 -4.90 -6.19 -3.76
N SER A 63 -3.93 -6.24 -2.85
CA SER A 63 -2.52 -6.43 -3.17
C SER A 63 -1.83 -7.33 -2.15
N MET A 64 -0.97 -8.23 -2.64
CA MET A 64 -0.21 -9.18 -1.83
C MET A 64 1.24 -9.27 -2.29
N VAL A 65 2.14 -9.48 -1.32
CA VAL A 65 3.55 -9.80 -1.57
C VAL A 65 3.81 -11.23 -1.09
N VAL A 66 4.23 -12.09 -2.01
CA VAL A 66 4.76 -13.41 -1.71
C VAL A 66 6.26 -13.27 -1.47
N CYS A 67 6.68 -13.52 -0.23
CA CYS A 67 8.01 -13.16 0.24
C CYS A 67 8.96 -14.36 0.24
N LEU A 68 10.07 -14.21 -0.48
CA LEU A 68 11.20 -15.15 -0.51
C LEU A 68 12.37 -14.67 0.34
N GLU A 69 12.25 -13.56 1.08
CA GLU A 69 13.35 -12.94 1.82
C GLU A 69 13.18 -13.13 3.35
N ASP A 70 12.95 -12.08 4.15
CA ASP A 70 13.02 -12.11 5.62
C ASP A 70 11.97 -13.01 6.30
N SER A 71 10.92 -13.41 5.57
CA SER A 71 9.85 -14.26 6.13
C SER A 71 10.11 -15.75 6.01
N ILE A 72 11.25 -16.16 5.44
CA ILE A 72 11.63 -17.57 5.25
C ILE A 72 13.08 -17.79 5.66
N ASP A 73 13.40 -19.01 6.11
CA ASP A 73 14.77 -19.37 6.47
C ASP A 73 15.66 -19.48 5.21
N ASP A 74 16.96 -19.20 5.36
CA ASP A 74 17.94 -19.26 4.27
C ASP A 74 18.03 -20.65 3.63
N GLY A 75 17.85 -21.71 4.42
CA GLY A 75 17.83 -23.09 3.95
C GLY A 75 16.53 -23.48 3.22
N GLU A 76 15.47 -22.69 3.34
CA GLU A 76 14.17 -22.98 2.73
C GLU A 76 13.97 -22.29 1.37
N VAL A 77 14.87 -21.39 0.95
CA VAL A 77 14.68 -20.56 -0.25
C VAL A 77 14.38 -21.38 -1.50
N ALA A 78 15.17 -22.42 -1.78
CA ALA A 78 14.96 -23.26 -2.95
C ALA A 78 13.58 -23.94 -2.95
N GLY A 79 13.18 -24.52 -1.81
CA GLY A 79 11.86 -25.14 -1.65
C GLY A 79 10.72 -24.11 -1.69
N ALA A 80 10.95 -22.90 -1.20
CA ALA A 80 9.99 -21.80 -1.23
C ALA A 80 9.74 -21.31 -2.66
N GLU A 81 10.79 -21.21 -3.50
CA GLU A 81 10.65 -20.90 -4.93
C GLU A 81 9.90 -22.00 -5.69
N GLU A 82 10.22 -23.27 -5.44
CA GLU A 82 9.50 -24.39 -6.04
C GLU A 82 8.01 -24.39 -5.64
N ASN A 83 7.71 -24.13 -4.35
CA ASN A 83 6.34 -23.98 -3.91
C ASN A 83 5.67 -22.78 -4.60
N LEU A 84 6.32 -21.63 -4.66
CA LEU A 84 5.78 -20.43 -5.32
C LEU A 84 5.38 -20.74 -6.76
N VAL A 85 6.27 -21.35 -7.55
CA VAL A 85 5.99 -21.70 -8.95
C VAL A 85 4.80 -22.64 -9.06
N ARG A 86 4.76 -23.70 -8.24
CA ARG A 86 3.62 -24.64 -8.18
C ARG A 86 2.31 -23.95 -7.81
N GLN A 87 2.33 -23.04 -6.85
CA GLN A 87 1.13 -22.35 -6.36
C GLN A 87 0.61 -21.31 -7.35
N PHE A 88 1.50 -20.65 -8.10
CA PHE A 88 1.08 -19.79 -9.22
C PHE A 88 0.47 -20.61 -10.36
N ALA A 89 0.97 -21.82 -10.63
CA ALA A 89 0.36 -22.74 -11.59
C ALA A 89 -1.05 -23.19 -11.15
N ASP A 90 -1.22 -23.63 -9.89
CA ASP A 90 -2.54 -23.96 -9.33
C ASP A 90 -3.50 -22.76 -9.39
N LEU A 91 -3.04 -21.57 -8.99
CA LEU A 91 -3.84 -20.35 -9.05
C LEU A 91 -4.27 -20.01 -10.50
N ALA A 92 -3.39 -20.25 -11.47
CA ALA A 92 -3.66 -20.05 -12.89
C ALA A 92 -4.70 -21.05 -13.44
N GLU A 93 -4.72 -22.29 -12.95
CA GLU A 93 -5.69 -23.32 -13.34
C GLU A 93 -7.09 -23.03 -12.77
N ARG A 94 -7.17 -22.41 -11.59
CA ARG A 94 -8.45 -22.04 -10.95
C ARG A 94 -9.23 -20.97 -11.72
N GLY A 95 -8.56 -20.16 -12.56
CA GLY A 95 -9.22 -19.19 -13.44
C GLY A 95 -9.90 -18.01 -12.72
N VAL A 96 -9.60 -17.79 -11.44
CA VAL A 96 -10.12 -16.65 -10.65
C VAL A 96 -9.11 -15.51 -10.70
N GLU A 97 -9.58 -14.28 -10.93
CA GLU A 97 -8.71 -13.09 -10.93
C GLU A 97 -8.15 -12.87 -9.51
N PRO A 98 -6.81 -12.97 -9.31
CA PRO A 98 -6.20 -12.77 -8.00
C PRO A 98 -6.08 -11.27 -7.66
N PRO A 99 -5.72 -10.90 -6.42
CA PRO A 99 -5.27 -9.55 -6.12
C PRO A 99 -3.98 -9.23 -6.90
N LEU A 100 -3.51 -7.98 -6.89
CA LEU A 100 -2.19 -7.66 -7.42
C LEU A 100 -1.14 -8.48 -6.67
N LEU A 101 -0.36 -9.30 -7.40
CA LEU A 101 0.64 -10.18 -6.82
C LEU A 101 2.03 -9.66 -7.10
N PHE A 102 2.84 -9.56 -6.06
CA PHE A 102 4.24 -9.20 -6.16
C PHE A 102 5.10 -10.25 -5.47
N ILE A 103 6.34 -10.39 -5.89
CA ILE A 103 7.31 -11.29 -5.23
C ILE A 103 8.42 -10.45 -4.60
N ARG A 104 8.67 -10.59 -3.29
CA ARG A 104 9.88 -10.03 -2.66
C ARG A 104 11.01 -11.02 -2.85
N VAL A 105 11.98 -10.65 -3.68
CA VAL A 105 13.18 -11.44 -3.97
C VAL A 105 14.31 -11.08 -2.99
N ARG A 106 15.34 -11.92 -2.93
CA ARG A 106 16.60 -11.71 -2.19
C ARG A 106 17.70 -11.14 -3.08
N ALA A 107 17.76 -11.58 -4.34
CA ALA A 107 18.82 -11.25 -5.28
C ALA A 107 18.26 -10.96 -6.68
N ALA A 108 18.99 -10.18 -7.48
CA ALA A 108 18.51 -9.70 -8.78
C ALA A 108 18.31 -10.84 -9.78
N GLU A 109 19.14 -11.87 -9.71
CA GLU A 109 19.14 -13.02 -10.61
C GLU A 109 17.87 -13.87 -10.46
N GLN A 110 17.19 -13.80 -9.31
CA GLN A 110 15.92 -14.50 -9.09
C GLN A 110 14.81 -13.96 -9.99
N ILE A 111 14.86 -12.68 -10.39
CA ILE A 111 13.80 -12.07 -11.20
C ILE A 111 13.63 -12.78 -12.55
N PRO A 112 14.66 -12.85 -13.43
CA PRO A 112 14.53 -13.55 -14.70
C PRO A 112 14.33 -15.06 -14.52
N ASP A 113 14.94 -15.67 -13.49
CA ASP A 113 14.75 -17.11 -13.24
C ASP A 113 13.30 -17.48 -12.88
N LEU A 114 12.69 -16.73 -11.96
CA LEU A 114 11.30 -16.92 -11.56
C LEU A 114 10.37 -16.64 -12.73
N VAL A 115 10.60 -15.58 -13.51
CA VAL A 115 9.80 -15.29 -14.71
C VAL A 115 9.80 -16.47 -15.69
N ARG A 116 10.97 -17.06 -15.97
CA ARG A 116 11.08 -18.26 -16.82
C ARG A 116 10.34 -19.46 -16.22
N ARG A 117 10.55 -19.75 -14.93
CA ARG A 117 9.97 -20.94 -14.26
C ARG A 117 8.46 -20.83 -14.06
N LEU A 118 7.93 -19.62 -13.86
CA LEU A 118 6.49 -19.37 -13.80
C LEU A 118 5.80 -19.69 -15.13
N GLY A 119 6.51 -19.58 -16.26
CA GLY A 119 5.97 -19.87 -17.58
C GLY A 119 4.64 -19.12 -17.82
N PRO A 120 3.57 -19.78 -18.31
CA PRO A 120 2.28 -19.12 -18.55
C PRO A 120 1.61 -18.51 -17.30
N SER A 121 1.98 -18.97 -16.09
CA SER A 121 1.42 -18.45 -14.83
C SER A 121 2.01 -17.08 -14.44
N VAL A 122 3.09 -16.63 -15.10
CA VAL A 122 3.62 -15.27 -14.96
C VAL A 122 2.56 -14.21 -15.28
N ARG A 123 1.50 -14.61 -16.01
CA ARG A 123 0.35 -13.74 -16.30
C ARG A 123 -0.43 -13.28 -15.05
N LEU A 124 -0.15 -13.84 -13.89
CA LEU A 124 -0.74 -13.44 -12.61
C LEU A 124 0.16 -12.45 -11.84
N LEU A 125 1.43 -12.34 -12.23
CA LEU A 125 2.42 -11.51 -11.55
C LEU A 125 2.28 -10.04 -11.98
N SER A 126 2.20 -9.14 -11.01
CA SER A 126 2.18 -7.68 -11.19
C SER A 126 3.57 -7.05 -11.07
N GLY A 127 4.52 -7.70 -10.38
CA GLY A 127 5.87 -7.17 -10.23
C GLY A 127 6.68 -7.76 -9.09
N PHE A 128 7.71 -7.03 -8.68
CA PHE A 128 8.67 -7.44 -7.65
C PHE A 128 8.87 -6.37 -6.57
N VAL A 129 9.16 -6.83 -5.35
CA VAL A 129 9.60 -5.99 -4.23
C VAL A 129 11.11 -6.15 -4.08
N LEU A 130 11.84 -5.04 -4.03
CA LEU A 130 13.29 -5.01 -4.09
C LEU A 130 13.84 -4.59 -2.71
N PRO A 131 14.37 -5.52 -1.90
CA PRO A 131 14.82 -5.23 -0.54
C PRO A 131 16.08 -4.34 -0.53
N LYS A 132 16.32 -3.68 0.61
CA LYS A 132 17.58 -2.99 0.92
C LYS A 132 18.05 -2.05 -0.21
N PHE A 133 17.12 -1.32 -0.82
CA PHE A 133 17.36 -0.61 -2.08
C PHE A 133 18.25 0.63 -1.89
N THR A 134 19.34 0.68 -2.65
CA THR A 134 20.24 1.83 -2.82
C THR A 134 20.54 2.01 -4.31
N GLU A 135 21.31 3.03 -4.73
CA GLU A 135 21.76 3.14 -6.13
C GLU A 135 22.55 1.88 -6.56
N GLU A 136 23.54 1.49 -5.77
CA GLU A 136 24.39 0.33 -6.03
C GLU A 136 23.61 -0.99 -6.08
N ARG A 137 22.74 -1.24 -5.10
CA ARG A 137 21.96 -2.49 -5.01
C ARG A 137 20.76 -2.49 -5.95
N GLY A 138 20.16 -1.33 -6.19
CA GLY A 138 18.90 -1.19 -6.90
C GLY A 138 19.02 -1.30 -8.42
N VAL A 139 20.13 -0.83 -9.00
CA VAL A 139 20.35 -0.89 -10.45
C VAL A 139 20.32 -2.33 -10.98
N PRO A 140 21.06 -3.30 -10.40
CA PRO A 140 20.99 -4.70 -10.86
C PRO A 140 19.58 -5.29 -10.82
N PHE A 141 18.79 -5.01 -9.78
CA PHE A 141 17.39 -5.47 -9.71
C PHE A 141 16.53 -4.90 -10.84
N LEU A 142 16.67 -3.60 -11.14
CA LEU A 142 15.88 -2.95 -12.18
C LEU A 142 16.31 -3.38 -13.59
N GLU A 143 17.59 -3.63 -13.81
CA GLU A 143 18.09 -4.20 -15.07
C GLU A 143 17.59 -5.64 -15.26
N ALA A 144 17.61 -6.45 -14.20
CA ALA A 144 17.05 -7.81 -14.22
C ALA A 144 15.54 -7.81 -14.50
N LEU A 145 14.79 -6.84 -13.95
CA LEU A 145 13.37 -6.64 -14.24
C LEU A 145 13.14 -6.32 -15.72
N VAL A 146 13.91 -5.39 -16.29
CA VAL A 146 13.82 -5.01 -17.71
C VAL A 146 14.15 -6.20 -18.61
N ALA A 147 15.18 -6.98 -18.28
CA ALA A 147 15.55 -8.17 -19.03
C ALA A 147 14.44 -9.22 -18.99
N ALA A 148 13.88 -9.48 -17.81
CA ALA A 148 12.79 -10.45 -17.66
C ALA A 148 11.50 -10.01 -18.37
N GLU A 149 11.19 -8.72 -18.37
CA GLU A 149 10.07 -8.12 -19.11
C GLU A 149 10.20 -8.36 -20.63
N ALA A 150 11.42 -8.28 -21.17
CA ALA A 150 11.69 -8.53 -22.59
C ALA A 150 11.51 -10.01 -23.00
N GLU A 151 11.56 -10.95 -22.06
CA GLU A 151 11.31 -12.37 -22.29
C GLU A 151 9.81 -12.74 -22.20
N LEU A 152 8.96 -11.82 -21.72
CA LEU A 152 7.53 -12.08 -21.62
C LEU A 152 6.90 -12.13 -23.01
N PRO A 153 5.96 -13.06 -23.26
CA PRO A 153 5.18 -13.04 -24.49
C PRO A 153 4.52 -11.67 -24.68
N ALA A 154 4.56 -11.15 -25.91
CA ALA A 154 3.70 -10.04 -26.29
C ALA A 154 2.25 -10.37 -25.88
N GLY A 155 1.54 -9.40 -25.31
CA GLY A 155 0.23 -9.64 -24.72
C GLY A 155 -0.69 -10.36 -25.71
N SER A 156 -1.34 -11.44 -25.26
CA SER A 156 -2.47 -12.02 -25.98
C SER A 156 -3.47 -10.89 -26.21
N GLY A 157 -3.77 -10.61 -27.48
CA GLY A 157 -4.54 -9.46 -27.89
C GLY A 157 -5.86 -9.29 -27.13
N GLY A 158 -6.36 -8.05 -27.14
CA GLY A 158 -7.71 -7.75 -26.66
C GLY A 158 -8.76 -8.63 -27.34
N PRO A 159 -10.00 -8.69 -26.82
CA PRO A 159 -11.10 -9.46 -27.44
C PRO A 159 -11.41 -9.06 -28.89
N ASP A 160 -10.81 -7.98 -29.39
CA ASP A 160 -10.87 -7.37 -30.71
C ASP A 160 -9.68 -7.73 -31.64
N GLY A 161 -8.73 -8.56 -31.18
CA GLY A 161 -7.62 -9.03 -32.02
C GLY A 161 -6.52 -8.00 -32.28
N SER A 162 -6.50 -6.88 -31.54
CA SER A 162 -5.35 -5.97 -31.53
C SER A 162 -4.22 -6.55 -30.68
N ASP A 163 -2.97 -6.43 -31.15
CA ASP A 163 -1.78 -6.69 -30.32
C ASP A 163 -1.93 -5.94 -28.99
N GLY A 164 -2.02 -6.68 -27.89
CA GLY A 164 -2.11 -6.10 -26.56
C GLY A 164 -0.79 -5.41 -26.22
N PRO A 165 -0.79 -4.36 -25.38
CA PRO A 165 0.47 -3.78 -24.89
C PRO A 165 1.34 -4.88 -24.27
N ALA A 166 2.65 -4.80 -24.50
CA ALA A 166 3.61 -5.70 -23.87
C ALA A 166 3.38 -5.69 -22.35
N ARG A 167 3.38 -6.89 -21.77
CA ARG A 167 3.06 -7.06 -20.35
C ARG A 167 4.13 -6.36 -19.51
N ARG A 168 3.71 -5.41 -18.68
CA ARG A 168 4.61 -4.66 -17.80
C ARG A 168 4.71 -5.28 -16.42
N LEU A 169 5.94 -5.36 -15.90
CA LEU A 169 6.21 -5.72 -14.51
C LEU A 169 6.65 -4.47 -13.73
N PHE A 170 6.08 -4.27 -12.54
CA PHE A 170 6.45 -3.17 -11.66
C PHE A 170 7.53 -3.56 -10.65
N ALA A 171 8.28 -2.57 -10.19
CA ALA A 171 9.16 -2.64 -9.03
C ALA A 171 8.58 -1.82 -7.87
N MET A 172 8.75 -2.35 -6.67
CA MET A 172 8.53 -1.65 -5.41
C MET A 172 9.81 -1.70 -4.56
N PRO A 173 10.70 -0.71 -4.68
CA PRO A 173 11.87 -0.55 -3.83
C PRO A 173 11.52 -0.46 -2.34
N VAL A 174 12.26 -1.16 -1.49
CA VAL A 174 12.17 -1.03 -0.03
C VAL A 174 13.37 -0.26 0.50
N LEU A 175 13.08 0.89 1.11
CA LEU A 175 14.01 1.82 1.72
C LEU A 175 14.21 1.41 3.18
N GLU A 176 15.22 0.58 3.41
CA GLU A 176 15.46 -0.07 4.71
C GLU A 176 16.95 -0.24 5.05
N SER A 177 17.83 0.32 4.21
CA SER A 177 19.26 0.16 4.35
C SER A 177 19.83 1.10 5.44
N PRO A 178 20.82 0.65 6.25
CA PRO A 178 21.41 1.46 7.32
C PRO A 178 21.96 2.81 6.87
N GLU A 179 22.41 2.93 5.63
CA GLU A 179 22.96 4.17 5.06
C GLU A 179 21.92 5.30 4.97
N LEU A 180 20.62 4.99 5.02
CA LEU A 180 19.55 5.98 5.15
C LEU A 180 19.39 6.49 6.60
N LEU A 181 19.72 5.68 7.59
CA LEU A 181 19.65 6.08 9.00
C LEU A 181 20.80 7.00 9.38
N HIS A 182 22.01 6.66 8.97
CA HIS A 182 23.22 7.39 9.33
C HIS A 182 23.20 8.79 8.71
N LEU A 183 23.33 9.83 9.55
CA LEU A 183 23.19 11.22 9.13
C LEU A 183 24.24 11.60 8.08
N GLU A 184 25.45 11.07 8.22
CA GLU A 184 26.60 11.32 7.36
C GLU A 184 26.45 10.76 5.94
N SER A 185 25.66 9.69 5.74
CA SER A 185 25.44 9.06 4.43
C SER A 185 24.03 9.29 3.86
N ARG A 186 23.07 9.74 4.68
CA ARG A 186 21.65 9.84 4.30
C ARG A 186 21.43 10.67 3.03
N ALA A 187 22.04 11.85 2.96
CA ALA A 187 21.82 12.78 1.85
C ALA A 187 22.30 12.21 0.51
N GLU A 188 23.49 11.59 0.50
CA GLU A 188 24.05 10.95 -0.68
C GLU A 188 23.23 9.72 -1.08
N THR A 189 22.85 8.89 -0.11
CA THR A 189 22.04 7.69 -0.33
C THR A 189 20.67 8.03 -0.93
N LEU A 190 19.96 9.02 -0.37
CA LEU A 190 18.68 9.50 -0.91
C LEU A 190 18.83 10.06 -2.33
N SER A 191 19.92 10.78 -2.60
CA SER A 191 20.20 11.32 -3.93
C SER A 191 20.44 10.21 -4.97
N GLY A 192 21.19 9.17 -4.62
CA GLY A 192 21.40 8.01 -5.49
C GLY A 192 20.12 7.23 -5.74
N ILE A 193 19.31 7.03 -4.70
CA ILE A 193 17.99 6.39 -4.84
C ILE A 193 17.11 7.22 -5.78
N ALA A 194 17.02 8.54 -5.57
CA ALA A 194 16.22 9.44 -6.40
C ALA A 194 16.59 9.36 -7.89
N ARG A 195 17.89 9.44 -8.22
CA ARG A 195 18.37 9.27 -9.61
C ARG A 195 17.98 7.92 -10.19
N THR A 196 18.12 6.86 -9.40
CA THR A 196 17.84 5.49 -9.85
C THR A 196 16.35 5.30 -10.12
N VAL A 197 15.48 5.67 -9.18
CA VAL A 197 14.03 5.48 -9.36
C VAL A 197 13.46 6.38 -10.45
N ASP A 198 14.05 7.57 -10.67
CA ASP A 198 13.65 8.47 -11.77
C ASP A 198 14.07 7.90 -13.14
N LYS A 199 15.28 7.35 -13.26
CA LYS A 199 15.73 6.65 -14.49
C LYS A 199 14.78 5.51 -14.90
N TYR A 200 14.18 4.82 -13.93
CA TYR A 200 13.26 3.71 -14.17
C TYR A 200 11.80 4.04 -13.82
N ARG A 201 11.42 5.33 -13.86
CA ARG A 201 10.16 5.85 -13.33
C ARG A 201 8.91 5.08 -13.75
N ASP A 202 8.82 4.66 -15.01
CA ASP A 202 7.64 3.94 -15.53
C ASP A 202 7.46 2.52 -14.96
N ARG A 203 8.49 2.00 -14.29
CA ARG A 203 8.50 0.69 -13.62
C ARG A 203 8.32 0.81 -12.12
N ILE A 204 8.56 1.97 -11.52
CA ILE A 204 8.42 2.16 -10.08
C ILE A 204 6.96 2.41 -9.73
N LEU A 205 6.31 1.44 -9.08
CA LEU A 205 4.92 1.59 -8.67
C LEU A 205 4.80 2.35 -7.35
N ALA A 206 5.61 1.98 -6.35
CA ALA A 206 5.63 2.62 -5.04
C ALA A 206 6.95 2.38 -4.34
N LEU A 207 7.32 3.30 -3.44
CA LEU A 207 8.46 3.16 -2.54
C LEU A 207 7.97 2.73 -1.16
N ARG A 208 8.64 1.75 -0.56
CA ARG A 208 8.27 1.17 0.74
C ARG A 208 9.31 1.53 1.79
N LEU A 209 8.89 1.58 3.05
CA LEU A 209 9.77 1.84 4.20
C LEU A 209 9.91 0.57 5.04
N GLY A 210 11.14 0.09 5.23
CA GLY A 210 11.46 -1.05 6.11
C GLY A 210 11.95 -0.57 7.47
N VAL A 211 11.00 -0.20 8.34
CA VAL A 211 11.32 0.35 9.68
C VAL A 211 11.89 -0.70 10.63
N THR A 212 11.58 -1.99 10.43
CA THR A 212 12.11 -3.06 11.27
C THR A 212 13.62 -3.20 11.10
N ASP A 213 14.15 -3.15 9.88
CA ASP A 213 15.60 -3.11 9.62
C ASP A 213 16.24 -1.87 10.23
N PHE A 214 15.58 -0.71 10.13
CA PHE A 214 16.07 0.51 10.76
C PHE A 214 16.21 0.37 12.28
N CYS A 215 15.18 -0.17 12.94
CA CYS A 215 15.23 -0.42 14.37
C CYS A 215 16.34 -1.42 14.72
N SER A 216 16.46 -2.49 13.93
CA SER A 216 17.46 -3.56 14.13
C SER A 216 18.89 -3.03 14.07
N ALA A 217 19.21 -2.11 13.15
CA ALA A 217 20.53 -1.49 13.04
C ALA A 217 20.99 -0.76 14.32
N TYR A 218 20.05 -0.33 15.17
CA TYR A 218 20.31 0.32 16.46
C TYR A 218 19.95 -0.56 17.68
N GLY A 219 19.63 -1.84 17.47
CA GLY A 219 19.19 -2.74 18.54
C GLY A 219 17.87 -2.30 19.19
N LEU A 220 17.06 -1.51 18.48
CA LEU A 220 15.77 -1.06 18.96
C LEU A 220 14.69 -2.06 18.60
N ARG A 221 13.68 -2.15 19.46
CA ARG A 221 12.40 -2.77 19.14
C ARG A 221 11.31 -1.85 19.63
N ARG A 222 10.42 -1.45 18.74
CA ARG A 222 9.27 -0.61 19.09
C ARG A 222 8.35 -1.40 20.05
N PRO A 223 7.60 -0.75 20.94
CA PRO A 223 6.48 -1.37 21.67
C PRO A 223 5.11 -1.03 21.02
N PRO A 224 4.03 -1.79 21.30
CA PRO A 224 2.73 -1.63 20.63
C PRO A 224 2.00 -0.30 20.88
N ASP A 225 2.39 0.43 21.91
CA ASP A 225 1.85 1.76 22.25
C ASP A 225 2.56 2.92 21.52
N MET A 226 3.65 2.63 20.81
CA MET A 226 4.41 3.61 20.02
C MET A 226 4.24 3.39 18.52
N THR A 227 4.18 4.50 17.80
CA THR A 227 4.21 4.56 16.34
C THR A 227 5.64 4.73 15.83
N ALA A 228 5.86 4.56 14.53
CA ALA A 228 7.15 4.83 13.87
C ALA A 228 7.62 6.28 14.11
N TYR A 229 6.67 7.18 14.33
CA TYR A 229 6.91 8.61 14.55
C TYR A 229 7.34 8.95 15.98
N ASP A 230 7.10 8.06 16.95
CA ASP A 230 7.60 8.23 18.32
C ASP A 230 9.11 7.86 18.40
N VAL A 231 9.60 7.03 17.48
CA VAL A 231 11.03 6.68 17.36
C VAL A 231 11.75 7.71 16.48
N GLN A 232 12.39 8.71 17.09
CA GLN A 232 12.92 9.89 16.38
C GLN A 232 13.89 9.59 15.24
N ILE A 233 14.77 8.59 15.39
CA ILE A 233 15.69 8.20 14.31
C ILE A 233 14.93 7.70 13.07
N VAL A 234 13.84 6.95 13.27
CA VAL A 234 12.95 6.47 12.21
C VAL A 234 12.13 7.62 11.64
N ALA A 235 11.49 8.41 12.50
CA ALA A 235 10.68 9.56 12.09
C ALA A 235 11.47 10.54 11.20
N SER A 236 12.75 10.78 11.53
CA SER A 236 13.63 11.63 10.74
C SER A 236 13.89 11.09 9.33
N VAL A 237 14.08 9.76 9.19
CA VAL A 237 14.26 9.12 7.88
C VAL A 237 12.98 9.19 7.07
N ILE A 238 11.82 8.94 7.68
CA ILE A 238 10.52 9.05 7.00
C ILE A 238 10.33 10.46 6.45
N ALA A 239 10.61 11.49 7.26
CA ALA A 239 10.52 12.88 6.85
C ALA A 239 11.42 13.19 5.64
N ASP A 240 12.69 12.76 5.68
CA ASP A 240 13.65 13.00 4.60
C ASP A 240 13.30 12.22 3.32
N VAL A 241 12.84 10.97 3.45
CA VAL A 241 12.33 10.17 2.32
C VAL A 241 11.16 10.88 1.64
N VAL A 242 10.16 11.35 2.40
CA VAL A 242 9.02 12.07 1.83
C VAL A 242 9.46 13.39 1.19
N ASN A 243 10.38 14.11 1.82
CA ASN A 243 10.90 15.37 1.31
C ASN A 243 11.58 15.23 -0.06
N VAL A 244 12.35 14.15 -0.25
CA VAL A 244 13.11 13.90 -1.49
C VAL A 244 12.26 13.16 -2.53
N LEU A 245 11.56 12.11 -2.12
CA LEU A 245 10.95 11.12 -3.03
C LEU A 245 9.42 11.22 -3.09
N GLY A 246 8.77 11.93 -2.15
CA GLY A 246 7.30 12.01 -2.02
C GLY A 246 6.68 13.34 -2.45
N ARG A 247 7.38 14.15 -3.25
CA ARG A 247 6.95 15.51 -3.64
C ARG A 247 5.66 15.53 -4.45
N ALA A 248 4.92 16.63 -4.35
CA ALA A 248 3.65 16.82 -5.05
C ALA A 248 3.76 17.62 -6.36
N ASP A 249 4.98 17.99 -6.77
CA ASP A 249 5.29 18.80 -7.96
C ASP A 249 5.41 17.96 -9.26
N GLY A 250 5.01 16.70 -9.22
CA GLY A 250 5.11 15.75 -10.34
C GLY A 250 6.40 14.92 -10.34
N THR A 251 7.41 15.28 -9.53
CA THR A 251 8.66 14.49 -9.43
C THR A 251 8.57 13.34 -8.44
N GLY A 252 7.62 13.38 -7.50
CA GLY A 252 7.48 12.37 -6.45
C GLY A 252 6.83 11.05 -6.86
N PHE A 253 7.05 10.05 -6.02
CA PHE A 253 6.46 8.71 -6.06
C PHE A 253 5.49 8.53 -4.89
N THR A 254 4.64 7.52 -4.99
CA THR A 254 3.86 7.06 -3.83
C THR A 254 4.80 6.39 -2.82
N VAL A 255 4.82 6.90 -1.59
CA VAL A 255 5.55 6.29 -0.47
C VAL A 255 4.55 5.63 0.46
N THR A 256 4.74 4.35 0.80
CA THR A 256 3.80 3.58 1.63
C THR A 256 4.24 3.53 3.09
N GLY A 257 3.25 3.51 4.01
CA GLY A 257 3.47 3.31 5.44
C GLY A 257 4.24 2.02 5.77
N PRO A 258 5.09 2.04 6.81
CA PRO A 258 5.84 0.87 7.25
C PRO A 258 4.96 -0.18 7.92
N VAL A 259 5.54 -1.33 8.23
CA VAL A 259 4.84 -2.44 8.90
C VAL A 259 4.40 -2.06 10.32
N TRP A 260 3.21 -2.53 10.70
CA TRP A 260 2.79 -2.65 12.10
C TRP A 260 3.01 -4.08 12.59
N GLU A 261 3.82 -4.26 13.63
CA GLU A 261 4.34 -5.58 14.03
C GLU A 261 3.37 -6.39 14.93
N TYR A 262 2.27 -5.78 15.39
CA TYR A 262 1.42 -6.38 16.43
C TYR A 262 0.06 -6.80 15.90
N PHE A 263 -0.40 -7.96 16.37
CA PHE A 263 -1.71 -8.54 16.08
C PHE A 263 -2.28 -9.37 17.24
N ARG A 264 -1.60 -9.37 18.40
CA ARG A 264 -2.05 -9.96 19.68
C ARG A 264 -1.56 -9.08 20.83
N VAL A 265 -2.40 -8.90 21.84
CA VAL A 265 -2.12 -8.02 22.98
C VAL A 265 -0.95 -8.50 23.85
N GLN A 266 -0.08 -7.55 24.18
CA GLN A 266 0.88 -7.63 25.28
C GLN A 266 0.40 -6.75 26.46
N GLU A 267 0.97 -6.95 27.66
CA GLU A 267 0.67 -6.09 28.81
C GLU A 267 0.96 -4.62 28.48
N ARG A 268 -0.06 -3.75 28.59
CA ARG A 268 0.03 -2.34 28.22
C ARG A 268 0.45 -1.48 29.39
N MET A 269 1.45 -0.62 29.19
CA MET A 269 1.84 0.38 30.19
C MET A 269 1.00 1.67 30.11
N PHE A 270 0.53 2.07 28.93
CA PHE A 270 -0.23 3.31 28.73
C PHE A 270 -1.70 3.06 28.39
N LYS A 271 -2.54 4.07 28.68
CA LYS A 271 -3.97 4.01 28.36
C LYS A 271 -4.21 4.11 26.85
N PRO A 272 -5.19 3.35 26.30
CA PRO A 272 -5.59 3.48 24.89
C PRO A 272 -6.01 4.91 24.54
N GLN A 273 -5.54 5.43 23.41
CA GLN A 273 -5.91 6.78 22.93
C GLN A 273 -7.15 6.77 22.02
N LEU A 274 -7.70 5.59 21.71
CA LEU A 274 -8.89 5.45 20.87
C LEU A 274 -10.14 6.00 21.57
N ARG A 275 -10.62 7.16 21.10
CA ARG A 275 -11.80 7.85 21.63
C ARG A 275 -13.03 6.95 21.60
N ARG A 276 -13.86 7.03 22.64
CA ARG A 276 -15.07 6.21 22.79
C ARG A 276 -16.29 6.78 22.06
N SER A 277 -16.42 8.11 21.97
CA SER A 277 -17.63 8.76 21.44
C SER A 277 -18.05 8.30 20.04
N PRO A 278 -17.15 8.13 19.04
CA PRO A 278 -17.57 7.71 17.71
C PRO A 278 -18.19 6.31 17.71
N PHE A 279 -17.69 5.43 18.58
CA PHE A 279 -18.21 4.06 18.69
C PHE A 279 -19.54 4.01 19.44
N LEU A 280 -19.79 4.91 20.39
CA LEU A 280 -21.08 4.99 21.07
C LEU A 280 -22.18 5.47 20.11
N GLU A 281 -21.88 6.47 19.29
CA GLU A 281 -22.80 7.02 18.29
C GLU A 281 -23.22 5.94 17.28
N SER A 282 -22.28 5.12 16.82
CA SER A 282 -22.53 3.99 15.90
C SER A 282 -22.97 2.70 16.60
N ARG A 283 -23.20 2.71 17.92
CA ARG A 283 -23.54 1.51 18.74
C ARG A 283 -22.55 0.34 18.58
N ALA A 284 -21.27 0.66 18.45
CA ALA A 284 -20.16 -0.24 18.16
C ALA A 284 -19.14 -0.35 19.33
N ASP A 285 -19.55 -0.27 20.59
CA ASP A 285 -18.64 -0.41 21.75
C ASP A 285 -17.86 -1.74 21.73
N ALA A 286 -18.50 -2.84 21.31
CA ALA A 286 -17.85 -4.14 21.19
C ALA A 286 -16.72 -4.14 20.14
N LEU A 287 -16.92 -3.43 19.02
CA LEU A 287 -15.88 -3.25 18.01
C LEU A 287 -14.70 -2.45 18.58
N ARG A 288 -14.97 -1.40 19.36
CA ARG A 288 -13.91 -0.63 20.03
C ARG A 288 -13.09 -1.50 20.98
N GLN A 289 -13.76 -2.33 21.79
CA GLN A 289 -13.09 -3.26 22.69
C GLN A 289 -12.22 -4.24 21.91
N ALA A 290 -12.75 -4.86 20.84
CA ALA A 290 -12.00 -5.77 20.00
C ALA A 290 -10.75 -5.11 19.36
N LEU A 291 -10.84 -3.86 18.91
CA LEU A 291 -9.70 -3.13 18.35
C LEU A 291 -8.60 -2.90 19.41
N ILE A 292 -8.99 -2.54 20.63
CA ILE A 292 -8.06 -2.37 21.76
C ILE A 292 -7.47 -3.71 22.19
N GLU A 293 -8.27 -4.78 22.24
CA GLU A 293 -7.82 -6.14 22.59
C GLU A 293 -6.85 -6.77 21.57
N HIS A 294 -6.59 -6.12 20.44
CA HIS A 294 -5.66 -6.59 19.41
C HIS A 294 -4.58 -5.56 19.05
N ASP A 295 -4.35 -4.54 19.88
CA ASP A 295 -3.37 -3.46 19.63
C ASP A 295 -3.59 -2.73 18.28
N MET A 296 -4.85 -2.65 17.84
CA MET A 296 -5.22 -1.98 16.59
C MET A 296 -5.39 -0.47 16.76
N ASP A 297 -5.52 0.04 17.98
CA ASP A 297 -5.53 1.49 18.24
C ASP A 297 -4.19 2.15 17.91
N GLY A 298 -3.07 1.48 18.19
CA GLY A 298 -1.74 1.92 17.76
C GLY A 298 -1.61 1.95 16.24
N LEU A 299 -2.09 0.91 15.56
CA LEU A 299 -2.17 0.85 14.10
C LEU A 299 -3.00 2.01 13.52
N LEU A 300 -4.19 2.25 14.06
CA LEU A 300 -5.07 3.35 13.60
C LEU A 300 -4.37 4.71 13.75
N ARG A 301 -3.71 4.95 14.89
CA ARG A 301 -2.93 6.18 15.12
C ARG A 301 -1.77 6.30 14.12
N GLU A 302 -1.06 5.22 13.86
CA GLU A 302 0.05 5.23 12.90
C GLU A 302 -0.44 5.50 11.46
N ILE A 303 -1.56 4.91 11.03
CA ILE A 303 -2.13 5.18 9.68
C ILE A 303 -2.49 6.67 9.52
N GLU A 304 -3.05 7.28 10.56
CA GLU A 304 -3.34 8.73 10.55
C GLU A 304 -2.06 9.56 10.44
N LEU A 305 -0.99 9.17 11.13
CA LEU A 305 0.31 9.83 11.04
C LEU A 305 1.00 9.59 9.70
N ASP A 306 0.91 8.37 9.14
CA ASP A 306 1.36 8.03 7.79
C ASP A 306 0.75 9.03 6.79
N ARG A 307 -0.58 9.17 6.82
CA ARG A 307 -1.31 10.11 5.97
C ARG A 307 -0.91 11.57 6.19
N ALA A 308 -0.82 12.00 7.45
CA ALA A 308 -0.43 13.38 7.80
C ALA A 308 0.98 13.72 7.32
N ASN A 309 1.87 12.73 7.23
CA ASN A 309 3.24 12.88 6.74
C ASN A 309 3.38 12.55 5.25
N GLY A 310 2.27 12.41 4.51
CA GLY A 310 2.28 12.27 3.05
C GLY A 310 2.46 10.84 2.52
N LEU A 311 2.36 9.82 3.37
CA LEU A 311 2.39 8.42 2.97
C LEU A 311 0.97 7.95 2.59
N LEU A 312 0.90 6.96 1.71
CA LEU A 312 -0.34 6.38 1.23
C LEU A 312 -0.23 4.86 1.11
N GLY A 313 -1.21 4.15 1.66
CA GLY A 313 -1.15 2.70 1.80
C GLY A 313 -0.19 2.27 2.91
N LYS A 314 -0.14 0.97 3.17
CA LYS A 314 0.66 0.41 4.28
C LYS A 314 1.05 -1.04 4.02
N THR A 315 2.25 -1.40 4.45
CA THR A 315 2.66 -2.81 4.49
C THR A 315 1.98 -3.52 5.67
N CYS A 316 1.28 -4.61 5.40
CA CYS A 316 0.54 -5.39 6.40
C CYS A 316 1.11 -6.81 6.50
N ILE A 317 1.23 -7.33 7.72
CA ILE A 317 1.72 -8.71 7.97
C ILE A 317 0.61 -9.63 8.50
N HIS A 318 -0.56 -9.08 8.80
CA HIS A 318 -1.70 -9.85 9.29
C HIS A 318 -3.01 -9.41 8.60
N PRO A 319 -3.91 -10.34 8.25
CA PRO A 319 -5.18 -10.00 7.60
C PRO A 319 -6.05 -8.99 8.35
N SER A 320 -5.98 -8.94 9.68
CA SER A 320 -6.76 -7.98 10.49
C SER A 320 -6.34 -6.52 10.28
N HIS A 321 -5.14 -6.26 9.73
CA HIS A 321 -4.65 -4.90 9.46
C HIS A 321 -5.28 -4.28 8.21
N VAL A 322 -5.75 -5.12 7.29
CA VAL A 322 -6.19 -4.73 5.94
C VAL A 322 -7.38 -3.78 5.99
N LEU A 323 -8.42 -4.18 6.74
CA LEU A 323 -9.65 -3.40 6.81
C LEU A 323 -9.46 -2.03 7.47
N PRO A 324 -8.73 -1.89 8.60
CA PRO A 324 -8.34 -0.58 9.15
C PRO A 324 -7.65 0.35 8.14
N VAL A 325 -6.66 -0.16 7.41
CA VAL A 325 -5.93 0.63 6.40
C VAL A 325 -6.88 1.09 5.29
N HIS A 326 -7.73 0.20 4.79
CA HIS A 326 -8.69 0.55 3.74
C HIS A 326 -9.77 1.53 4.23
N ALA A 327 -10.32 1.33 5.43
CA ALA A 327 -11.33 2.21 6.02
C ALA A 327 -10.81 3.63 6.23
N LEU A 328 -9.60 3.79 6.75
CA LEU A 328 -8.97 5.11 6.92
C LEU A 328 -8.46 5.75 5.61
N SER A 329 -8.41 4.97 4.52
CA SER A 329 -8.09 5.49 3.19
C SER A 329 -9.30 6.06 2.45
N VAL A 330 -10.53 5.76 2.89
CA VAL A 330 -11.76 6.33 2.32
C VAL A 330 -11.79 7.84 2.54
N VAL A 331 -12.16 8.58 1.50
CA VAL A 331 -12.26 10.04 1.57
C VAL A 331 -13.62 10.42 2.18
N SER A 332 -13.62 11.31 3.16
CA SER A 332 -14.88 11.83 3.72
C SER A 332 -15.62 12.70 2.70
N HIS A 333 -16.94 12.78 2.80
CA HIS A 333 -17.72 13.69 1.94
C HIS A 333 -17.22 15.14 2.02
N GLU A 334 -16.81 15.57 3.22
CA GLU A 334 -16.28 16.91 3.45
C GLU A 334 -14.96 17.16 2.72
N GLU A 335 -13.94 16.30 2.91
CA GLU A 335 -12.66 16.42 2.19
C GLU A 335 -12.86 16.39 0.68
N PHE A 336 -13.78 15.54 0.20
CA PHE A 336 -14.11 15.44 -1.21
C PHE A 336 -14.72 16.73 -1.75
N SER A 337 -15.68 17.32 -1.03
CA SER A 337 -16.33 18.58 -1.41
C SER A 337 -15.31 19.72 -1.45
N ASP A 338 -14.46 19.84 -0.42
CA ASP A 338 -13.39 20.84 -0.37
C ASP A 338 -12.41 20.69 -1.55
N ALA A 339 -12.03 19.45 -1.89
CA ALA A 339 -11.13 19.19 -3.01
C ALA A 339 -11.76 19.52 -4.36
N GLU A 340 -13.05 19.24 -4.58
CA GLU A 340 -13.77 19.65 -5.80
C GLU A 340 -13.85 21.18 -5.91
N ASP A 341 -14.16 21.87 -4.80
CA ASP A 341 -14.26 23.34 -4.76
C ASP A 341 -12.90 24.00 -5.08
N ILE A 342 -11.81 23.51 -4.48
CA ILE A 342 -10.44 24.00 -4.74
C ILE A 342 -10.03 23.83 -6.21
N LEU A 343 -10.41 22.72 -6.85
CA LEU A 343 -9.99 22.42 -8.23
C LEU A 343 -10.92 23.00 -9.29
N ARG A 344 -12.09 23.52 -8.91
CA ARG A 344 -13.05 24.18 -9.81
C ARG A 344 -13.38 25.60 -9.31
N PRO A 345 -12.39 26.51 -9.21
CA PRO A 345 -12.58 27.84 -8.62
C PRO A 345 -13.44 28.80 -9.47
N GLU A 346 -13.80 28.40 -10.70
CA GLU A 346 -14.55 29.21 -11.66
C GLU A 346 -15.96 29.60 -11.18
N ARG A 347 -16.46 28.99 -10.10
CA ARG A 347 -17.79 29.29 -9.53
C ARG A 347 -17.82 30.53 -8.61
N ASP A 348 -16.70 30.95 -8.01
CA ASP A 348 -16.69 31.99 -6.96
C ASP A 348 -15.53 33.00 -7.03
N GLY A 349 -14.73 32.98 -8.10
CA GLY A 349 -13.55 33.84 -8.22
C GLY A 349 -12.36 33.31 -7.41
N GLY A 350 -11.16 33.44 -7.96
CA GLY A 350 -9.96 32.84 -7.36
C GLY A 350 -9.57 33.47 -6.02
N GLY A 351 -8.87 32.69 -5.18
CA GLY A 351 -8.29 33.15 -3.92
C GLY A 351 -8.65 32.22 -2.77
N VAL A 352 -9.72 32.57 -2.05
CA VAL A 352 -10.18 31.88 -0.84
C VAL A 352 -11.65 31.51 -0.98
N LEU A 353 -11.97 30.27 -0.66
CA LEU A 353 -13.34 29.75 -0.61
C LEU A 353 -13.67 29.36 0.83
N ARG A 354 -14.92 29.60 1.25
CA ARG A 354 -15.43 29.01 2.48
C ARG A 354 -15.78 27.56 2.19
N SER A 355 -15.32 26.62 3.02
CA SER A 355 -15.73 25.21 2.91
C SER A 355 -17.26 25.07 2.91
N SER A 356 -17.76 24.08 2.17
CA SER A 356 -19.20 23.76 2.11
C SER A 356 -19.79 23.44 3.50
N TYR A 357 -18.97 22.90 4.41
CA TYR A 357 -19.33 22.63 5.80
C TYR A 357 -19.13 23.82 6.74
N THR A 358 -18.62 24.94 6.21
CA THR A 358 -18.47 26.23 6.89
C THR A 358 -17.56 26.25 8.12
N ASN A 359 -16.70 25.25 8.27
CA ASN A 359 -15.82 25.04 9.42
C ASN A 359 -14.34 25.32 9.14
N LYS A 360 -13.94 25.48 7.87
CA LYS A 360 -12.57 25.81 7.45
C LYS A 360 -12.53 26.74 6.23
N MET A 361 -11.34 27.29 6.00
CA MET A 361 -10.99 28.14 4.86
C MET A 361 -10.22 27.33 3.82
N ASN A 362 -10.62 27.38 2.55
CA ASN A 362 -9.98 26.71 1.44
C ASN A 362 -9.21 27.73 0.59
N GLU A 363 -7.88 27.68 0.60
CA GLU A 363 -7.05 28.50 -0.27
C GLU A 363 -6.74 27.74 -1.57
N VAL A 364 -7.17 28.29 -2.72
CA VAL A 364 -7.15 27.57 -4.00
C VAL A 364 -5.75 27.14 -4.41
N LYS A 365 -4.75 28.04 -4.34
CA LYS A 365 -3.38 27.74 -4.77
C LYS A 365 -2.64 26.84 -3.76
N PRO A 366 -2.56 27.16 -2.46
CA PRO A 366 -1.85 26.35 -1.48
C PRO A 366 -2.41 24.93 -1.32
N HIS A 367 -3.75 24.78 -1.39
CA HIS A 367 -4.39 23.48 -1.20
C HIS A 367 -4.56 22.68 -2.49
N ARG A 368 -4.10 23.18 -3.65
CA ARG A 368 -4.28 22.50 -4.94
C ARG A 368 -3.71 21.08 -4.94
N ALA A 369 -2.45 20.92 -4.53
CA ALA A 369 -1.79 19.63 -4.51
C ALA A 369 -2.47 18.63 -3.55
N TRP A 370 -2.97 19.13 -2.41
CA TRP A 370 -3.77 18.35 -1.48
C TRP A 370 -5.08 17.90 -2.11
N ALA A 371 -5.78 18.79 -2.82
CA ALA A 371 -7.04 18.48 -3.48
C ALA A 371 -6.85 17.43 -4.60
N GLU A 372 -5.80 17.56 -5.43
CA GLU A 372 -5.49 16.59 -6.48
C GLU A 372 -5.21 15.19 -5.91
N ARG A 373 -4.44 15.11 -4.82
CA ARG A 373 -4.20 13.83 -4.12
C ARG A 373 -5.46 13.26 -3.49
N THR A 374 -6.30 14.12 -2.91
CA THR A 374 -7.58 13.73 -2.30
C THR A 374 -8.54 13.16 -3.33
N LEU A 375 -8.66 13.78 -4.52
CA LEU A 375 -9.51 13.26 -5.58
C LEU A 375 -8.99 11.93 -6.16
N ARG A 376 -7.66 11.75 -6.31
CA ARG A 376 -7.09 10.44 -6.70
C ARG A 376 -7.37 9.35 -5.66
N ARG A 377 -7.26 9.69 -4.37
CA ARG A 377 -7.63 8.75 -3.29
C ARG A 377 -9.13 8.44 -3.32
N ALA A 378 -9.98 9.43 -3.55
CA ALA A 378 -11.43 9.28 -3.68
C ALA A 378 -11.81 8.38 -4.86
N GLU A 379 -11.10 8.47 -5.98
CA GLU A 379 -11.29 7.59 -7.13
C GLU A 379 -11.04 6.13 -6.75
N VAL A 380 -9.98 5.86 -5.99
CA VAL A 380 -9.56 4.49 -5.64
C VAL A 380 -10.30 3.89 -4.46
N PHE A 381 -10.53 4.67 -3.40
CA PHE A 381 -11.14 4.21 -2.14
C PHE A 381 -12.60 4.65 -1.96
N GLY A 382 -13.14 5.44 -2.88
CA GLY A 382 -14.47 5.99 -2.79
C GLY A 382 -14.58 7.21 -1.86
N VAL A 383 -15.78 7.77 -1.85
CA VAL A 383 -16.20 8.88 -1.00
C VAL A 383 -17.30 8.39 -0.09
N ALA A 384 -17.10 8.46 1.22
CA ALA A 384 -18.13 8.12 2.21
C ALA A 384 -19.33 9.08 2.11
N ARG A 385 -20.52 8.62 2.50
CA ARG A 385 -21.66 9.54 2.72
C ARG A 385 -21.42 10.44 3.93
N GLN A 386 -22.21 11.50 4.05
CA GLN A 386 -22.01 12.54 5.07
C GLN A 386 -22.08 12.01 6.52
N ASP A 387 -22.87 10.97 6.73
CA ASP A 387 -23.15 10.31 8.01
C ASP A 387 -22.33 9.02 8.21
N VAL A 388 -21.44 8.68 7.28
CA VAL A 388 -20.63 7.46 7.31
C VAL A 388 -19.20 7.82 7.69
N GLY A 389 -18.78 7.36 8.87
CA GLY A 389 -17.42 7.47 9.36
C GLY A 389 -16.62 6.18 9.24
N PHE A 390 -15.43 6.19 9.83
CA PHE A 390 -14.55 5.02 9.82
C PHE A 390 -15.16 3.81 10.56
N VAL A 391 -16.00 4.04 11.57
CA VAL A 391 -16.62 2.97 12.37
C VAL A 391 -17.62 2.17 11.53
N GLU A 392 -18.46 2.85 10.75
CA GLU A 392 -19.41 2.23 9.83
C GLU A 392 -18.69 1.41 8.75
N LEU A 393 -17.60 1.95 8.19
CA LEU A 393 -16.77 1.26 7.20
C LEU A 393 -16.10 0.01 7.78
N LEU A 394 -15.56 0.09 9.00
CA LEU A 394 -15.00 -1.06 9.71
C LEU A 394 -16.08 -2.11 9.99
N ALA A 395 -17.23 -1.71 10.53
CA ALA A 395 -18.30 -2.65 10.87
C ALA A 395 -18.81 -3.39 9.63
N ALA A 396 -18.93 -2.70 8.49
CA ALA A 396 -19.41 -3.30 7.25
C ALA A 396 -18.42 -4.24 6.56
N GLY A 397 -17.11 -4.07 6.81
CA GLY A 397 -16.06 -4.91 6.22
C GLY A 397 -15.69 -6.13 7.06
N LEU A 398 -16.22 -6.26 8.28
CA LEU A 398 -16.02 -7.47 9.07
C LEU A 398 -16.83 -8.63 8.47
N PRO A 399 -16.25 -9.83 8.37
CA PRO A 399 -17.01 -11.01 7.98
C PRO A 399 -18.13 -11.24 8.99
N GLY A 400 -19.36 -11.33 8.48
CA GLY A 400 -20.57 -11.63 9.27
C GLY A 400 -20.64 -13.07 9.75
#